data_AF-A0A962R7C0-F1
#
_entry.id   AF-A0A962R7C0-F1
#
_cell.length_a   1.000
_cell.length_b   1.000
_cell.length_c   1.000
_cell.angle_alpha   90.00
_cell.angle_beta   90.00
_cell.angle_gamma   90.00
#
_symmetry.space_group_name_H-M   'P 1'
#
loop_
_entity.id
_entity.type
_entity.pdbx_description
1 polymer ?
#
loop_
_entity_poly.entity_id
_entity_poly.type
_entity_poly.pdbx_seq_one_letter_code
_entity_poly.pdbx_strand_id
1 'polypeptide(L)'
;MLKTIGSALILALCWAGVASASPLAVGNWTQIARIADDGGGMFDGDGELLSTYSYGTKTANALTQNSDFQIAFDVYDTMEILFITGDEQVWGKTSYADLRSLIDAYGSDFNPNIQFDARVNGVEQTVTGNALSRSIYDEDPWISLLGTHANGVSNGYILWGENNYYSTNHVALKEAHGGINVFVSVETTVPVPASLGLLVLGLIGLRRINLTF
;
A
#
# COMPACT_ATOMS: atom_id res chain seq x y z
N MET A 1 48.11 16.38 -51.76
CA MET A 1 47.94 16.39 -50.30
C MET A 1 46.49 16.67 -49.98
N LEU A 2 45.70 15.63 -49.69
CA LEU A 2 44.28 15.73 -49.36
C LEU A 2 44.16 15.58 -47.83
N LYS A 3 43.63 16.61 -47.15
CA LYS A 3 43.37 16.58 -45.70
C LYS A 3 41.97 16.02 -45.47
N THR A 4 41.88 14.85 -44.85
CA THR A 4 40.64 14.26 -44.33
C THR A 4 40.27 14.97 -43.03
N ILE A 5 39.06 15.52 -42.94
CA ILE A 5 38.45 16.01 -41.69
C ILE A 5 37.44 14.95 -41.26
N GLY A 6 37.74 14.25 -40.17
CA GLY A 6 36.80 13.31 -39.55
C GLY A 6 35.82 14.05 -38.64
N SER A 7 34.54 14.04 -38.98
CA SER A 7 33.46 14.49 -38.11
C SER A 7 33.16 13.42 -37.07
N ALA A 8 33.37 13.73 -35.79
CA ALA A 8 32.92 12.89 -34.69
C ALA A 8 31.43 13.15 -34.43
N LEU A 9 30.60 12.13 -34.66
CA LEU A 9 29.20 12.10 -34.28
C LEU A 9 29.12 11.76 -32.79
N ILE A 10 28.81 12.74 -31.95
CA ILE A 10 28.53 12.52 -30.53
C ILE A 10 27.07 12.06 -30.43
N LEU A 11 26.84 10.78 -30.16
CA LEU A 11 25.53 10.29 -29.73
C LEU A 11 25.33 10.65 -28.26
N ALA A 12 24.47 11.64 -28.00
CA ALA A 12 23.90 11.85 -26.68
C ALA A 12 22.83 10.77 -26.44
N LEU A 13 23.11 9.81 -25.54
CA LEU A 13 22.06 8.94 -25.00
C LEU A 13 21.25 9.76 -24.00
N CYS A 14 20.05 10.17 -24.40
CA CYS A 14 19.04 10.67 -23.48
C CYS A 14 18.54 9.49 -22.65
N TRP A 15 18.98 9.39 -21.39
CA TRP A 15 18.40 8.45 -20.44
C TRP A 15 17.03 8.98 -20.02
N ALA A 16 15.99 8.66 -20.79
CA ALA A 16 14.63 8.79 -20.31
C ALA A 16 14.48 7.76 -19.18
N GLY A 17 14.49 8.22 -17.93
CA GLY A 17 14.15 7.37 -16.80
C GLY A 17 12.80 6.72 -17.09
N VAL A 18 12.76 5.39 -17.11
CA VAL A 18 11.51 4.66 -17.15
C VAL A 18 10.72 5.07 -15.91
N ALA A 19 9.60 5.77 -16.10
CA ALA A 19 8.67 6.00 -15.02
C ALA A 19 8.30 4.62 -14.46
N SER A 20 8.54 4.40 -13.16
CA SER A 20 8.12 3.15 -12.54
C SER A 20 6.61 2.99 -12.68
N ALA A 21 6.19 1.77 -12.99
CA ALA A 21 4.79 1.44 -13.18
C ALA A 21 4.03 1.61 -11.86
N SER A 22 2.81 2.13 -11.93
CA SER A 22 1.92 2.22 -10.76
C SER A 22 1.83 0.87 -10.03
N PRO A 23 1.77 0.85 -8.68
CA PRO A 23 1.53 -0.39 -7.93
C PRO A 23 0.28 -1.14 -8.41
N LEU A 24 -0.73 -0.39 -8.91
CA LEU A 24 -1.96 -0.95 -9.46
C LEU A 24 -1.76 -1.70 -10.79
N ALA A 25 -0.69 -1.38 -11.53
CA ALA A 25 -0.39 -2.01 -12.82
C ALA A 25 0.35 -3.36 -12.69
N VAL A 26 0.97 -3.63 -11.53
CA VAL A 26 1.86 -4.79 -11.33
C VAL A 26 1.38 -5.75 -10.23
N GLY A 27 0.36 -5.39 -9.45
CA GLY A 27 -0.16 -6.20 -8.36
C GLY A 27 -1.63 -6.60 -8.52
N ASN A 28 -2.05 -7.62 -7.78
CA ASN A 28 -3.46 -7.97 -7.61
C ASN A 28 -4.00 -7.21 -6.39
N TRP A 29 -4.84 -6.20 -6.64
CA TRP A 29 -5.36 -5.29 -5.62
C TRP A 29 -6.88 -5.28 -5.60
N THR A 30 -7.46 -5.25 -4.41
CA THR A 30 -8.88 -5.01 -4.16
C THR A 30 -9.05 -3.65 -3.49
N GLN A 31 -9.76 -2.72 -4.13
CA GLN A 31 -10.08 -1.43 -3.53
C GLN A 31 -11.06 -1.64 -2.38
N ILE A 32 -10.67 -1.27 -1.17
CA ILE A 32 -11.46 -1.44 0.05
C ILE A 32 -12.06 -0.13 0.54
N ALA A 33 -11.43 1.01 0.26
CA ALA A 33 -11.92 2.30 0.70
C ALA A 33 -11.56 3.43 -0.27
N ARG A 34 -12.24 4.55 -0.10
CA ARG A 34 -11.92 5.84 -0.72
C ARG A 34 -12.26 6.98 0.21
N ILE A 35 -11.36 7.96 0.25
CA ILE A 35 -11.62 9.32 0.70
C ILE A 35 -11.73 10.20 -0.55
N ALA A 36 -12.88 10.83 -0.76
CA ALA A 36 -13.12 11.73 -1.88
C ALA A 36 -12.37 13.06 -1.71
N ASP A 37 -12.12 13.75 -2.83
CA ASP A 37 -11.54 15.09 -2.91
C ASP A 37 -12.58 16.21 -2.76
N ASP A 38 -13.70 15.92 -2.11
CA ASP A 38 -14.71 16.92 -1.78
C ASP A 38 -14.99 16.96 -0.27
N GLY A 39 -15.82 17.92 0.14
CA GLY A 39 -16.26 18.08 1.53
C GLY A 39 -15.27 18.79 2.47
N GLY A 40 -13.96 18.73 2.22
CA GLY A 40 -12.96 19.45 3.03
C GLY A 40 -12.67 18.86 4.42
N GLY A 41 -13.28 17.73 4.77
CA GLY A 41 -12.87 16.87 5.88
C GLY A 41 -12.22 15.58 5.39
N MET A 42 -11.67 14.79 6.31
CA MET A 42 -11.05 13.48 6.03
C MET A 42 -12.11 12.38 5.84
N PHE A 43 -11.81 11.10 6.11
CA PHE A 43 -12.77 10.02 5.90
C PHE A 43 -14.03 10.23 6.75
N ASP A 44 -15.22 10.12 6.15
CA ASP A 44 -16.48 10.39 6.84
C ASP A 44 -16.84 9.33 7.92
N GLY A 45 -16.32 8.11 7.80
CA GLY A 45 -16.54 7.02 8.77
C GLY A 45 -15.52 6.98 9.90
N ASP A 46 -15.74 6.04 10.82
CA ASP A 46 -15.01 5.80 12.08
C ASP A 46 -14.55 4.33 12.21
N GLY A 47 -14.17 3.73 11.07
CA GLY A 47 -13.94 2.29 10.95
C GLY A 47 -12.54 1.81 11.33
N GLU A 48 -11.62 2.72 11.59
CA GLU A 48 -10.19 2.50 11.80
C GLU A 48 -9.51 1.62 10.75
N LEU A 49 -10.03 1.51 9.53
CA LEU A 49 -9.59 0.50 8.54
C LEU A 49 -9.72 -0.97 9.02
N LEU A 50 -10.64 -1.25 9.94
CA LEU A 50 -10.98 -2.61 10.37
C LEU A 50 -11.62 -3.38 9.20
N SER A 51 -11.18 -4.63 9.01
CA SER A 51 -11.64 -5.47 7.91
C SER A 51 -13.13 -5.85 7.99
N THR A 52 -13.72 -5.77 9.18
CA THR A 52 -15.14 -6.04 9.42
C THR A 52 -16.03 -4.81 9.26
N TYR A 53 -15.44 -3.62 9.14
CA TYR A 53 -16.19 -2.38 9.06
C TYR A 53 -16.66 -2.10 7.62
N SER A 54 -17.78 -1.41 7.50
CA SER A 54 -18.27 -0.91 6.22
C SER A 54 -18.97 0.43 6.40
N TYR A 55 -18.74 1.34 5.46
CA TYR A 55 -19.31 2.67 5.43
C TYR A 55 -19.61 3.08 3.98
N GLY A 56 -20.66 3.86 3.79
CA GLY A 56 -21.04 4.37 2.48
C GLY A 56 -21.43 3.27 1.50
N THR A 57 -21.33 3.56 0.20
CA THR A 57 -21.64 2.60 -0.86
C THR A 57 -20.59 2.71 -1.96
N LYS A 58 -19.94 1.58 -2.25
CA LYS A 58 -19.01 1.47 -3.37
C LYS A 58 -19.79 1.40 -4.68
N THR A 59 -19.49 2.31 -5.60
CA THR A 59 -20.11 2.36 -6.93
C THR A 59 -19.25 1.66 -7.99
N ALA A 60 -19.76 1.54 -9.22
CA ALA A 60 -18.99 1.02 -10.35
C ALA A 60 -17.79 1.92 -10.72
N ASN A 61 -17.84 3.22 -10.39
CA ASN A 61 -16.79 4.20 -10.65
C ASN A 61 -16.00 4.54 -9.38
N ALA A 62 -15.75 3.54 -8.53
CA ALA A 62 -15.23 3.71 -7.18
C ALA A 62 -13.88 4.43 -7.09
N LEU A 63 -13.08 4.49 -8.16
CA LEU A 63 -11.79 5.20 -8.18
C LEU A 63 -11.92 6.73 -8.22
N THR A 64 -13.05 7.25 -8.67
CA THR A 64 -13.28 8.69 -8.87
C THR A 64 -14.63 9.14 -8.32
N GLN A 65 -15.27 8.31 -7.49
CA GLN A 65 -16.55 8.68 -6.90
C GLN A 65 -16.38 9.82 -5.89
N ASN A 66 -17.38 10.69 -5.79
CA ASN A 66 -17.41 11.88 -4.95
C ASN A 66 -18.06 11.60 -3.59
N SER A 67 -17.84 10.39 -3.06
CA SER A 67 -18.32 10.01 -1.75
C SER A 67 -17.40 8.96 -1.17
N ASP A 68 -17.27 9.03 0.14
CA ASP A 68 -16.47 8.09 0.89
C ASP A 68 -17.13 6.72 0.95
N PHE A 69 -16.29 5.69 1.01
CA PHE A 69 -16.73 4.35 1.35
C PHE A 69 -15.62 3.55 1.99
N GLN A 70 -16.02 2.55 2.77
CA GLN A 70 -15.20 1.39 3.11
C GLN A 70 -16.06 0.14 2.97
N ILE A 71 -15.51 -0.93 2.43
CA ILE A 71 -16.16 -2.25 2.40
C ILE A 71 -15.40 -3.21 3.31
N ALA A 72 -16.12 -4.20 3.84
CA ALA A 72 -15.49 -5.31 4.52
C ALA A 72 -14.63 -6.15 3.56
N PHE A 73 -13.59 -6.80 4.09
CA PHE A 73 -12.67 -7.63 3.34
C PHE A 73 -12.10 -8.76 4.19
N ASP A 74 -11.60 -9.80 3.55
CA ASP A 74 -10.93 -10.91 4.23
C ASP A 74 -9.47 -10.57 4.50
N VAL A 75 -8.91 -11.03 5.63
CA VAL A 75 -7.52 -10.77 6.04
C VAL A 75 -6.70 -12.05 5.97
N TYR A 76 -5.44 -11.92 5.55
CA TYR A 76 -4.46 -13.01 5.56
C TYR A 76 -3.08 -12.50 6.01
N ASP A 77 -2.22 -13.42 6.46
CA ASP A 77 -1.00 -13.10 7.22
C ASP A 77 -0.02 -12.15 6.50
N THR A 78 0.10 -12.26 5.18
CA THR A 78 1.04 -11.47 4.37
C THR A 78 0.35 -10.39 3.56
N MET A 79 -0.81 -9.91 4.02
CA MET A 79 -1.56 -8.86 3.34
C MET A 79 -0.83 -7.53 3.38
N GLU A 80 -0.70 -6.89 2.23
CA GLU A 80 -0.26 -5.50 2.10
C GLU A 80 -1.49 -4.59 1.99
N ILE A 81 -1.37 -3.39 2.55
CA ILE A 81 -2.30 -2.28 2.35
C ILE A 81 -1.59 -1.16 1.58
N LEU A 82 -2.29 -0.58 0.61
CA LEU A 82 -1.81 0.47 -0.27
C LEU A 82 -2.75 1.67 -0.18
N PHE A 83 -2.19 2.82 0.18
CA PHE A 83 -2.82 4.14 0.04
C PHE A 83 -2.25 4.79 -1.21
N ILE A 84 -3.11 5.26 -2.11
CA ILE A 84 -2.70 5.86 -3.38
C ILE A 84 -3.62 7.02 -3.75
N THR A 85 -3.04 8.14 -4.18
CA THR A 85 -3.82 9.28 -4.63
C THR A 85 -4.55 8.98 -5.95
N GLY A 86 -5.63 9.71 -6.22
CA GLY A 86 -6.43 9.55 -7.44
C GLY A 86 -5.66 9.73 -8.75
N ASP A 87 -4.62 10.57 -8.74
CA ASP A 87 -3.69 10.77 -9.86
C ASP A 87 -2.46 9.85 -9.84
N GLU A 88 -2.38 8.95 -8.85
CA GLU A 88 -1.34 7.94 -8.63
C GLU A 88 0.09 8.52 -8.45
N GLN A 89 0.23 9.83 -8.22
CA GLN A 89 1.53 10.49 -8.06
C GLN A 89 2.16 10.24 -6.69
N VAL A 90 1.33 10.04 -5.67
CA VAL A 90 1.75 9.74 -4.30
C VAL A 90 1.11 8.44 -3.85
N TRP A 91 1.93 7.53 -3.32
CA TRP A 91 1.43 6.31 -2.70
C TRP A 91 2.36 5.84 -1.58
N GLY A 92 1.78 5.07 -0.66
CA GLY A 92 2.46 4.38 0.43
C GLY A 92 1.87 3.00 0.61
N LYS A 93 2.73 1.99 0.67
CA LYS A 93 2.38 0.57 0.82
C LYS A 93 3.12 0.00 2.02
N THR A 94 2.42 -0.79 2.84
CA THR A 94 3.00 -1.46 4.01
C THR A 94 2.24 -2.74 4.35
N SER A 95 2.71 -3.47 5.36
CA SER A 95 2.02 -4.63 5.94
C SER A 95 0.73 -4.19 6.63
N TYR A 96 -0.39 -4.83 6.28
CA TYR A 96 -1.68 -4.56 6.95
C TYR A 96 -1.62 -4.96 8.43
N ALA A 97 -0.96 -6.08 8.75
CA ALA A 97 -0.83 -6.55 10.13
C ALA A 97 0.00 -5.59 10.98
N ASP A 98 1.11 -5.06 10.44
CA ASP A 98 1.96 -4.11 11.17
C ASP A 98 1.22 -2.79 11.40
N LEU A 99 0.52 -2.29 10.38
CA LEU A 99 -0.32 -1.10 10.50
C LEU A 99 -1.40 -1.28 11.58
N ARG A 100 -2.16 -2.39 11.53
CA ARG A 100 -3.19 -2.68 12.54
C ARG A 100 -2.60 -2.79 13.94
N SER A 101 -1.45 -3.44 14.11
CA SER A 101 -0.81 -3.56 15.42
C SER A 101 -0.55 -2.20 16.08
N LEU A 102 -0.21 -1.17 15.31
CA LEU A 102 0.00 0.19 15.79
C LEU A 102 -1.33 0.90 16.11
N ILE A 103 -2.34 0.72 15.27
CA ILE A 103 -3.67 1.31 15.49
C ILE A 103 -4.33 0.70 16.74
N ASP A 104 -4.34 -0.64 16.83
CA ASP A 104 -4.91 -1.42 17.94
C ASP A 104 -4.21 -1.19 19.27
N ALA A 105 -2.94 -0.79 19.25
CA ALA A 105 -2.21 -0.43 20.46
C ALA A 105 -2.73 0.86 21.10
N TYR A 106 -3.47 1.69 20.35
CA TYR A 106 -3.87 3.05 20.74
C TYR A 106 -2.71 3.83 21.36
N GLY A 107 -1.53 3.66 20.76
CA GLY A 107 -0.31 4.35 21.16
C GLY A 107 -0.37 5.80 20.74
N SER A 108 -0.33 6.72 21.70
CA SER A 108 -0.14 8.17 21.46
C SER A 108 1.29 8.49 21.00
N ASP A 109 1.87 7.67 20.12
CA ASP A 109 3.21 7.84 19.59
C ASP A 109 3.17 8.81 18.41
N PHE A 110 3.72 10.00 18.65
CA PHE A 110 3.84 11.03 17.62
C PHE A 110 5.09 10.84 16.76
N ASN A 111 5.98 9.88 17.09
CA ASN A 111 7.20 9.63 16.33
C ASN A 111 6.93 8.74 15.11
N PRO A 112 7.81 8.77 14.09
CA PRO A 112 7.71 7.84 12.99
C PRO A 112 7.88 6.40 13.52
N ASN A 113 6.92 5.53 13.21
CA ASN A 113 6.80 4.19 13.80
C ASN A 113 6.40 3.10 12.79
N ILE A 114 6.24 3.45 11.51
CA ILE A 114 5.89 2.51 10.45
C ILE A 114 6.71 2.80 9.19
N GLN A 115 7.16 1.74 8.51
CA GLN A 115 7.85 1.85 7.23
C GLN A 115 6.86 1.68 6.08
N PHE A 116 7.04 2.47 5.04
CA PHE A 116 6.32 2.34 3.77
C PHE A 116 7.32 2.17 2.63
N ASP A 117 7.02 1.24 1.72
CA ASP A 117 7.43 1.45 0.33
C ASP A 117 6.54 2.54 -0.24
N ALA A 118 7.13 3.55 -0.87
CA ALA A 118 6.40 4.74 -1.24
C ALA A 118 6.87 5.32 -2.57
N ARG A 119 6.00 6.12 -3.18
CA ARG A 119 6.38 7.10 -4.18
C ARG A 119 5.99 8.48 -3.70
N VAL A 120 6.96 9.37 -3.69
CA VAL A 120 6.76 10.78 -3.33
C VAL A 120 7.53 11.63 -4.33
N ASN A 121 6.88 12.67 -4.86
CA ASN A 121 7.47 13.58 -5.85
C ASN A 121 8.04 12.83 -7.07
N GLY A 122 7.34 11.78 -7.50
CA GLY A 122 7.72 10.96 -8.64
C GLY A 122 8.83 9.93 -8.38
N VAL A 123 9.40 9.88 -7.17
CA VAL A 123 10.52 8.99 -6.81
C VAL A 123 10.05 7.87 -5.89
N GLU A 124 10.35 6.62 -6.25
CA GLU A 124 10.15 5.45 -5.39
C GLU A 124 11.27 5.33 -4.35
N GLN A 125 10.87 5.06 -3.11
CA GLN A 125 11.76 5.01 -1.95
C GLN A 125 11.08 4.32 -0.77
N THR A 126 11.88 3.80 0.14
CA THR A 126 11.39 3.43 1.48
C THR A 126 11.42 4.66 2.38
N VAL A 127 10.31 4.93 3.06
CA VAL A 127 10.16 6.07 3.98
C VAL A 127 9.65 5.58 5.32
N THR A 128 9.86 6.38 6.36
CA THR A 128 9.27 6.14 7.68
C THR A 128 8.20 7.18 7.93
N GLY A 129 6.97 6.71 8.14
CA GLY A 129 5.80 7.51 8.48
C GLY A 129 5.35 7.23 9.91
N ASN A 130 4.12 7.64 10.22
CA ASN A 130 3.54 7.48 11.54
C ASN A 130 2.09 6.98 11.44
N ALA A 131 1.75 6.01 12.28
CA ALA A 131 0.40 5.66 12.64
C ALA A 131 0.16 6.15 14.08
N LEU A 132 -0.60 7.23 14.22
CA LEU A 132 -1.03 7.77 15.50
C LEU A 132 -2.46 7.31 15.77
N SER A 133 -2.66 6.60 16.87
CA SER A 133 -3.98 6.12 17.29
C SER A 133 -4.13 6.37 18.79
N ARG A 134 -5.16 7.11 19.19
CA ARG A 134 -5.38 7.53 20.57
C ARG A 134 -6.82 7.22 20.94
N SER A 135 -7.01 6.50 22.04
CA SER A 135 -8.32 5.94 22.42
C SER A 135 -9.43 6.94 22.78
N ILE A 136 -9.20 8.24 22.68
CA ILE A 136 -10.15 9.29 23.09
C ILE A 136 -10.48 10.29 21.97
N TYR A 137 -9.95 10.04 20.77
CA TYR A 137 -10.03 10.94 19.63
C TYR A 137 -10.73 10.21 18.49
N ASP A 138 -11.94 10.63 18.17
CA ASP A 138 -12.77 9.98 17.14
C ASP A 138 -12.18 10.15 15.73
N GLU A 139 -11.30 11.13 15.53
CA GLU A 139 -10.63 11.37 14.25
C GLU A 139 -9.45 10.41 13.96
N ASP A 140 -9.04 9.62 14.95
CA ASP A 140 -7.97 8.64 14.84
C ASP A 140 -8.48 7.34 14.18
N PRO A 141 -7.63 6.56 13.50
CA PRO A 141 -6.18 6.73 13.40
C PRO A 141 -5.75 7.75 12.34
N TRP A 142 -4.70 8.50 12.66
CA TRP A 142 -3.98 9.32 11.70
C TRP A 142 -2.82 8.56 11.08
N ILE A 143 -2.86 8.36 9.76
CA ILE A 143 -1.77 7.74 9.00
C ILE A 143 -1.03 8.80 8.20
N SER A 144 0.25 9.00 8.52
CA SER A 144 1.13 9.98 7.87
C SER A 144 2.20 9.25 7.08
N LEU A 145 2.37 9.58 5.79
CA LEU A 145 3.35 8.91 4.94
C LEU A 145 4.80 9.28 5.32
N LEU A 146 5.04 10.52 5.74
CA LEU A 146 6.38 11.07 5.94
C LEU A 146 6.56 11.65 7.35
N GLY A 147 7.45 11.04 8.13
CA GLY A 147 7.86 11.52 9.43
C GLY A 147 6.79 11.38 10.52
N THR A 148 6.79 12.32 11.45
CA THR A 148 5.80 12.40 12.55
C THR A 148 4.42 12.79 12.01
N HIS A 149 3.35 12.61 12.80
CA HIS A 149 2.04 13.20 12.47
C HIS A 149 2.13 14.70 12.18
N ALA A 150 2.87 15.45 12.99
CA ALA A 150 3.07 16.89 12.78
C ALA A 150 3.78 17.21 11.43
N ASN A 151 4.72 16.36 11.00
CA ASN A 151 5.36 16.48 9.69
C ASN A 151 4.37 16.15 8.57
N GLY A 152 3.55 15.11 8.73
CA GLY A 152 2.47 14.75 7.80
C GLY A 152 1.50 15.90 7.58
N VAL A 153 1.02 16.52 8.66
CA VAL A 153 0.14 17.70 8.61
C VAL A 153 0.84 18.87 7.93
N SER A 154 2.05 19.23 8.37
CA SER A 154 2.74 20.43 7.87
C SER A 154 3.12 20.35 6.39
N ASN A 155 3.36 19.14 5.88
CA ASN A 155 3.79 18.91 4.50
C ASN A 155 2.66 18.38 3.60
N GLY A 156 1.45 18.17 4.12
CA GLY A 156 0.31 17.67 3.34
C GLY A 156 0.48 16.22 2.88
N TYR A 157 0.94 15.33 3.76
CA TYR A 157 1.14 13.90 3.49
C TYR A 157 0.36 12.99 4.45
N ILE A 158 -0.84 13.41 4.85
CA ILE A 158 -1.79 12.57 5.57
C ILE A 158 -2.49 11.65 4.57
N LEU A 159 -2.37 10.34 4.79
CA LEU A 159 -2.98 9.29 3.96
C LEU A 159 -4.37 8.91 4.44
N TRP A 160 -4.61 9.00 5.74
CA TRP A 160 -5.87 8.57 6.35
C TRP A 160 -6.10 9.30 7.67
N GLY A 161 -7.38 9.48 7.98
CA GLY A 161 -7.94 10.00 9.21
C GLY A 161 -9.45 10.00 9.09
N GLU A 162 -10.14 10.09 10.21
CA GLU A 162 -11.53 9.65 10.32
C GLU A 162 -12.47 10.75 10.84
N ASN A 163 -13.74 10.37 11.01
CA ASN A 163 -14.81 11.17 11.58
C ASN A 163 -14.94 12.57 10.94
N ASN A 164 -14.74 12.61 9.62
CA ASN A 164 -14.85 13.81 8.80
C ASN A 164 -14.04 15.00 9.37
N TYR A 165 -12.83 14.78 9.88
CA TYR A 165 -12.09 15.87 10.52
C TYR A 165 -11.69 16.97 9.52
N TYR A 166 -12.07 18.22 9.82
CA TYR A 166 -11.88 19.38 8.95
C TYR A 166 -10.59 20.14 9.27
N SER A 167 -9.63 20.12 8.34
CA SER A 167 -8.43 20.95 8.43
C SER A 167 -7.74 21.03 7.07
N THR A 168 -7.45 22.24 6.60
CA THR A 168 -6.78 22.51 5.31
C THR A 168 -5.51 21.69 5.13
N ASN A 169 -4.74 21.51 6.20
CA ASN A 169 -3.46 20.78 6.14
C ASN A 169 -3.64 19.26 6.12
N HIS A 170 -4.68 18.73 6.77
CA HIS A 170 -4.95 17.29 6.79
C HIS A 170 -5.49 16.83 5.44
N VAL A 171 -6.36 17.62 4.82
CA VAL A 171 -6.96 17.28 3.51
C VAL A 171 -6.08 17.65 2.32
N ALA A 172 -4.95 18.34 2.53
CA ALA A 172 -4.14 18.88 1.44
C ALA A 172 -3.76 17.83 0.38
N LEU A 173 -3.42 16.60 0.81
CA LEU A 173 -3.06 15.53 -0.12
C LEU A 173 -4.23 15.12 -1.01
N LYS A 174 -5.38 14.78 -0.41
CA LYS A 174 -6.53 14.26 -1.16
C LYS A 174 -7.11 15.32 -2.11
N GLU A 175 -7.19 16.57 -1.67
CA GLU A 175 -7.73 17.68 -2.46
C GLU A 175 -6.83 18.03 -3.65
N ALA A 176 -5.50 17.94 -3.47
CA ALA A 176 -4.56 18.23 -4.55
C ALA A 176 -4.46 17.10 -5.59
N HIS A 177 -4.88 15.87 -5.24
CA HIS A 177 -4.57 14.67 -6.02
C HIS A 177 -5.78 13.77 -6.33
N GLY A 178 -7.01 14.29 -6.30
CA GLY A 178 -8.20 13.54 -6.77
C GLY A 178 -8.69 12.45 -5.80
N GLY A 179 -8.44 12.65 -4.52
CA GLY A 179 -8.85 11.74 -3.44
C GLY A 179 -7.74 10.77 -3.07
N ILE A 180 -8.05 9.90 -2.11
CA ILE A 180 -7.18 8.79 -1.69
C ILE A 180 -7.96 7.51 -1.83
N ASN A 181 -7.43 6.56 -2.58
CA ASN A 181 -7.96 5.22 -2.71
C ASN A 181 -7.14 4.28 -1.83
N VAL A 182 -7.81 3.35 -1.16
CA VAL A 182 -7.17 2.34 -0.31
C VAL A 182 -7.43 0.96 -0.88
N PHE A 183 -6.37 0.18 -1.02
CA PHE A 183 -6.41 -1.17 -1.54
C PHE A 183 -5.74 -2.14 -0.58
N VAL A 184 -6.17 -3.40 -0.63
CA VAL A 184 -5.44 -4.52 -0.05
C VAL A 184 -5.00 -5.48 -1.14
N SER A 185 -3.85 -6.10 -0.97
CA SER A 185 -3.40 -7.14 -1.89
C SER A 185 -4.32 -8.37 -1.82
N VAL A 186 -4.40 -9.12 -2.91
CA VAL A 186 -5.16 -10.38 -2.97
C VAL A 186 -4.25 -11.57 -2.67
N GLU A 187 -4.73 -12.51 -1.87
CA GLU A 187 -4.00 -13.74 -1.55
C GLU A 187 -3.69 -14.52 -2.84
N THR A 188 -2.40 -14.68 -3.14
CA THR A 188 -1.96 -15.55 -4.24
C THR A 188 -1.86 -16.97 -3.72
N THR A 189 -2.91 -17.75 -3.90
CA THR A 189 -2.83 -19.19 -3.66
C THR A 189 -1.92 -19.79 -4.74
N VAL A 190 -0.64 -19.98 -4.42
CA VAL A 190 0.24 -20.78 -5.29
C VAL A 190 -0.28 -22.21 -5.21
N PRO A 191 -0.78 -22.81 -6.32
CA PRO A 191 -1.12 -24.21 -6.30
C PRO A 191 0.17 -24.99 -6.07
N VAL A 192 0.31 -25.67 -4.94
CA VAL A 192 1.40 -26.64 -4.76
C VAL A 192 1.23 -27.66 -5.88
N PRO A 193 2.21 -27.84 -6.78
CA PRO A 193 2.11 -28.87 -7.80
C PRO A 193 1.94 -30.22 -7.09
N ALA A 194 0.90 -30.97 -7.45
CA ALA A 194 0.59 -32.28 -6.88
C ALA A 194 1.67 -33.36 -7.13
N SER A 195 2.88 -32.98 -7.59
CA SER A 195 3.93 -33.89 -8.04
C SER A 195 4.99 -34.26 -6.99
N LEU A 196 4.92 -33.76 -5.75
CA LEU A 196 5.84 -34.21 -4.68
C LEU A 196 5.26 -35.30 -3.75
N GLY A 197 4.03 -35.75 -3.99
CA GLY A 197 3.38 -36.83 -3.22
C GLY A 197 3.76 -38.26 -3.61
N LEU A 198 4.66 -38.48 -4.57
CA LEU A 198 4.96 -39.81 -5.11
C LEU A 198 6.45 -40.19 -5.03
N LEU A 199 7.07 -40.07 -3.85
CA LEU A 199 8.42 -40.63 -3.61
C LEU A 199 8.58 -41.28 -2.23
N VAL A 200 7.47 -41.69 -1.59
CA VAL A 200 7.49 -42.53 -0.37
C VAL A 200 6.78 -43.87 -0.63
N LEU A 201 7.11 -44.52 -1.74
CA LEU A 201 6.77 -45.93 -2.01
C LEU A 201 7.96 -46.59 -2.70
N GLY A 202 9.03 -46.81 -1.95
CA GLY A 202 10.25 -47.38 -2.55
C GLY A 202 11.38 -47.69 -1.60
N LEU A 203 11.12 -48.12 -0.36
CA LEU A 203 12.17 -48.75 0.47
C LEU A 203 11.61 -49.75 1.51
N ILE A 204 10.67 -50.60 1.11
CA ILE A 204 10.36 -51.84 1.84
C ILE A 204 10.50 -52.98 0.85
N GLY A 205 11.67 -53.63 0.84
CA GLY A 205 11.85 -54.86 0.08
C GLY A 205 13.27 -55.17 -0.38
N LEU A 206 14.21 -55.36 0.56
CA LEU A 206 15.32 -56.28 0.30
C LEU A 206 15.88 -56.86 1.61
N ARG A 207 15.16 -57.82 2.20
CA ARG A 207 15.77 -58.75 3.17
C ARG A 207 16.50 -59.84 2.39
N ARG A 208 17.80 -59.96 2.65
CA ARG A 208 18.70 -60.97 2.11
C ARG A 208 18.20 -62.39 2.44
N ILE A 209 18.07 -63.23 1.42
CA ILE A 209 18.07 -64.69 1.57
C ILE A 209 19.55 -65.09 1.66
N ASN A 210 20.00 -65.53 2.84
CA ASN A 210 21.25 -66.26 2.96
C ASN A 210 20.94 -67.75 2.75
N LEU A 211 21.45 -68.31 1.66
CA LEU A 211 21.61 -69.74 1.47
C LEU A 211 22.98 -70.13 2.05
N THR A 212 22.99 -71.08 2.98
CA THR A 212 24.17 -71.87 3.31
C THR A 212 23.75 -73.33 3.43
N PHE A 213 24.57 -74.15 2.76
CA PHE A 213 24.53 -75.58 2.44
C PHE A 213 23.83 -76.52 3.42
#